data_AF-A0AA37GHJ3-F1
#
_entry.id   AF-A0AA37GHJ3-F1
#
_cell.length_a   1.000
_cell.length_b   1.000
_cell.length_c   1.000
_cell.angle_alpha   90.00
_cell.angle_beta   90.00
_cell.angle_gamma   90.00
#
_symmetry.space_group_name_H-M   'P 1'
#
loop_
_entity.id
_entity.type
_entity.pdbx_description
1 polymer ?
#
loop_
_entity_poly.entity_id
_entity_poly.type
_entity_poly.pdbx_seq_one_letter_code
_entity_poly.pdbx_strand_id
1 'polypeptide(L)'
;MADEGGTCVGDADGLGETRKKELVKSGMKLGLQQEQDVFVIESPDFQDSMTNVWDKTKIASLLGRAFAPQLARQRAAGEEPDANIDVLITFDSTGVSSHPNHISLYHGARAFISALSADPQWPSPVDLYTLTSVSVTRKYSNFLDAIPTLFSWLTTAGSNPPKPPKKPKKEEDDSDDEDEDEDDNYHPTALVFLSELGSEGGWATAWSAMTTAHKSQMVWFRYGWIALSRYMVLNDLRLEKVEGGAEDAKA
;
A
#
# COMPACT_ATOMS: atom_id res chain seq x y z
N MET A 1 -27.58 18.12 26.75
CA MET A 1 -26.24 17.52 26.70
C MET A 1 -26.43 16.02 26.85
N ALA A 2 -26.73 15.37 25.72
CA ALA A 2 -26.74 13.93 25.62
C ALA A 2 -25.42 13.56 24.92
N ASP A 3 -24.71 12.65 25.57
CA ASP A 3 -23.46 12.04 25.14
C ASP A 3 -23.74 11.18 23.91
N GLU A 4 -23.42 11.71 22.71
CA GLU A 4 -23.43 10.92 21.48
C GLU A 4 -22.13 10.11 21.46
N GLY A 5 -22.22 8.85 21.90
CA GLY A 5 -21.15 7.88 21.78
C GLY A 5 -20.72 7.72 20.32
N GLY A 6 -19.58 8.32 19.98
CA GLY A 6 -18.96 8.22 18.67
C GLY A 6 -18.45 6.80 18.41
N THR A 7 -19.08 6.11 17.45
CA THR A 7 -18.64 4.80 16.97
C THR A 7 -17.33 4.94 16.21
N CYS A 8 -16.24 4.55 16.85
CA CYS A 8 -14.89 4.63 16.29
C CYS A 8 -14.63 3.51 15.25
N VAL A 9 -13.69 3.73 14.34
CA VAL A 9 -13.19 2.67 13.46
C VAL A 9 -12.39 1.66 14.30
N GLY A 10 -12.83 0.41 14.32
CA GLY A 10 -12.31 -0.63 15.21
C GLY A 10 -13.03 -0.74 16.56
N ASP A 11 -14.23 -0.18 16.69
CA ASP A 11 -15.01 -0.19 17.94
C ASP A 11 -15.91 -1.43 18.15
N ALA A 12 -15.68 -2.52 17.40
CA ALA A 12 -16.42 -3.77 17.60
C ALA A 12 -16.42 -4.24 19.08
N ASP A 13 -15.40 -3.83 19.84
CA ASP A 13 -15.20 -4.12 21.26
C ASP A 13 -15.16 -2.86 22.17
N GLY A 14 -15.46 -1.64 21.68
CA GLY A 14 -15.32 -0.42 22.49
C GLY A 14 -13.89 0.13 22.63
N LEU A 15 -12.96 -0.28 21.76
CA LEU A 15 -11.51 -0.05 21.90
C LEU A 15 -10.91 0.89 20.84
N GLY A 16 -11.72 1.63 20.07
CA GLY A 16 -11.25 2.44 18.95
C GLY A 16 -10.14 3.45 19.33
N GLU A 17 -10.35 4.22 20.38
CA GLU A 17 -9.38 5.22 20.88
C GLU A 17 -8.06 4.59 21.37
N THR A 18 -8.12 3.42 22.00
CA THR A 18 -6.93 2.67 22.39
C THR A 18 -6.19 2.18 21.15
N ARG A 19 -6.90 1.58 20.19
CA ARG A 19 -6.34 1.03 18.95
C ARG A 19 -5.68 2.11 18.08
N LYS A 20 -6.23 3.32 18.06
CA LYS A 20 -5.63 4.49 17.41
C LYS A 20 -4.26 4.84 17.98
N LYS A 21 -4.16 4.98 19.32
CA LYS A 21 -2.89 5.27 20.01
C LYS A 21 -1.89 4.13 19.84
N GLU A 22 -2.37 2.90 19.85
CA GLU A 22 -1.55 1.71 19.61
C GLU A 22 -1.04 1.63 18.17
N LEU A 23 -1.84 2.05 17.18
CA LEU A 23 -1.45 2.11 15.77
C LEU A 23 -0.30 3.10 15.57
N VAL A 24 -0.42 4.33 16.11
CA VAL A 24 0.65 5.34 16.05
C VAL A 24 1.93 4.79 16.66
N LYS A 25 1.87 4.23 17.88
CA LYS A 25 3.05 3.63 18.54
C LYS A 25 3.66 2.49 17.75
N SER A 26 2.84 1.66 17.11
CA SER A 26 3.31 0.57 16.25
C SER A 26 4.03 1.11 15.01
N GLY A 27 3.47 2.14 14.37
CA GLY A 27 4.09 2.81 13.22
C GLY A 27 5.44 3.44 13.55
N MET A 28 5.55 4.14 14.70
CA MET A 28 6.83 4.68 15.16
C MET A 28 7.90 3.60 15.39
N LYS A 29 7.49 2.41 15.88
CA LYS A 29 8.42 1.27 16.03
C LYS A 29 8.87 0.68 14.70
N LEU A 30 8.03 0.77 13.66
CA LEU A 30 8.33 0.28 12.32
C LEU A 30 9.17 1.29 11.49
N GLY A 31 9.48 2.45 12.05
CA GLY A 31 10.37 3.44 11.42
C GLY A 31 9.65 4.60 10.73
N LEU A 32 8.36 4.84 11.01
CA LEU A 32 7.74 6.11 10.64
C LEU A 32 8.49 7.26 11.31
N GLN A 33 8.65 8.37 10.59
CA GLN A 33 9.50 9.47 11.05
C GLN A 33 8.77 10.30 12.10
N GLN A 34 7.47 10.50 11.92
CA GLN A 34 6.67 11.38 12.76
C GLN A 34 5.28 10.79 13.00
N GLU A 35 4.65 11.12 14.14
CA GLU A 35 3.34 10.58 14.49
C GLU A 35 2.24 11.01 13.50
N GLN A 36 2.39 12.19 12.88
CA GLN A 36 1.47 12.69 11.86
C GLN A 36 1.54 11.92 10.54
N ASP A 37 2.54 11.05 10.35
CA ASP A 37 2.59 10.14 9.21
C ASP A 37 1.49 9.06 9.31
N VAL A 38 0.85 8.93 10.48
CA VAL A 38 -0.31 8.06 10.71
C VAL A 38 -1.58 8.89 10.76
N PHE A 39 -2.37 8.83 9.69
CA PHE A 39 -3.68 9.47 9.63
C PHE A 39 -4.81 8.45 9.85
N VAL A 40 -5.61 8.65 10.89
CA VAL A 40 -6.75 7.79 11.23
C VAL A 40 -8.04 8.50 10.88
N ILE A 41 -8.84 7.86 10.03
CA ILE A 41 -10.14 8.37 9.58
C ILE A 41 -11.24 7.71 10.40
N GLU A 42 -12.02 8.53 11.07
CA GLU A 42 -13.26 8.12 11.75
C GLU A 42 -14.44 8.57 10.89
N SER A 43 -15.08 7.63 10.23
CA SER A 43 -16.23 7.90 9.38
C SER A 43 -17.28 6.80 9.51
N PRO A 44 -18.58 7.14 9.59
CA PRO A 44 -19.65 6.15 9.52
C PRO A 44 -19.66 5.40 8.18
N ASP A 45 -19.01 5.94 7.15
CA ASP A 45 -18.90 5.29 5.84
C ASP A 45 -17.91 4.13 5.81
N PHE A 46 -16.96 4.09 6.74
CA PHE A 46 -15.82 3.15 6.75
C PHE A 46 -15.75 2.34 8.04
N GLN A 47 -16.89 1.81 8.48
CA GLN A 47 -16.98 1.00 9.69
C GLN A 47 -16.45 -0.42 9.46
N ASP A 48 -15.71 -0.95 10.43
CA ASP A 48 -15.13 -2.28 10.34
C ASP A 48 -16.21 -3.38 10.29
N SER A 49 -16.10 -4.34 9.37
CA SER A 49 -17.16 -5.31 9.09
C SER A 49 -16.68 -6.48 8.25
N MET A 50 -17.23 -7.67 8.54
CA MET A 50 -17.07 -8.88 7.73
C MET A 50 -18.16 -9.05 6.67
N THR A 51 -19.14 -8.14 6.62
CA THR A 51 -20.31 -8.26 5.74
C THR A 51 -20.58 -7.01 4.93
N ASN A 52 -20.13 -5.84 5.39
CA ASN A 52 -20.32 -4.59 4.69
C ASN A 52 -19.20 -4.36 3.66
N VAL A 53 -19.56 -3.82 2.51
CA VAL A 53 -18.61 -3.38 1.48
C VAL A 53 -18.64 -1.86 1.49
N TRP A 54 -17.47 -1.23 1.59
CA TRP A 54 -17.39 0.22 1.58
C TRP A 54 -17.54 0.75 0.15
N ASP A 55 -18.14 1.93 0.03
CA ASP A 55 -18.35 2.59 -1.26
C ASP A 55 -17.00 3.05 -1.84
N LYS A 56 -16.63 2.49 -3.01
CA LYS A 56 -15.38 2.81 -3.71
C LYS A 56 -15.26 4.29 -4.08
N THR A 57 -16.36 4.95 -4.42
CA THR A 57 -16.37 6.38 -4.78
C THR A 57 -16.15 7.26 -3.55
N LYS A 58 -16.65 6.87 -2.37
CA LYS A 58 -16.34 7.57 -1.12
C LYS A 58 -14.87 7.44 -0.75
N ILE A 59 -14.27 6.25 -0.92
CA ILE A 59 -12.83 6.05 -0.70
C ILE A 59 -12.02 6.90 -1.69
N ALA A 60 -12.35 6.86 -2.98
CA ALA A 60 -11.66 7.65 -4.00
C ALA A 60 -11.76 9.16 -3.74
N SER A 61 -12.93 9.65 -3.28
CA SER A 61 -13.12 11.05 -2.90
C SER A 61 -12.32 11.42 -1.66
N LEU A 62 -12.13 10.49 -0.72
CA LEU A 62 -11.26 10.70 0.44
C LEU A 62 -9.79 10.75 0.03
N LEU A 63 -9.32 9.82 -0.79
CA LEU A 63 -7.95 9.82 -1.34
C LEU A 63 -7.69 11.08 -2.16
N GLY A 64 -8.62 11.49 -3.02
CA GLY A 64 -8.51 12.72 -3.80
C GLY A 64 -8.40 13.97 -2.93
N ARG A 65 -9.15 14.08 -1.84
CA ARG A 65 -9.03 15.21 -0.90
C ARG A 65 -7.70 15.21 -0.15
N ALA A 66 -7.19 14.03 0.22
CA ALA A 66 -5.96 13.88 0.99
C ALA A 66 -4.72 14.12 0.13
N PHE A 67 -4.75 13.60 -1.10
CA PHE A 67 -3.54 13.46 -1.92
C PHE A 67 -3.55 14.22 -3.23
N ALA A 68 -4.71 14.61 -3.76
CA ALA A 68 -4.83 15.41 -4.99
C ALA A 68 -5.81 16.58 -4.81
N PRO A 69 -5.62 17.48 -3.83
CA PRO A 69 -6.63 18.49 -3.47
C PRO A 69 -6.91 19.51 -4.58
N GLN A 70 -5.98 19.68 -5.54
CA GLN A 70 -6.12 20.59 -6.68
C GLN A 70 -6.81 19.94 -7.90
N LEU A 71 -7.08 18.63 -7.87
CA LEU A 71 -7.55 17.87 -9.03
C LEU A 71 -8.80 18.46 -9.69
N ALA A 72 -9.78 18.92 -8.90
CA ALA A 72 -11.00 19.50 -9.44
C ALA A 72 -10.75 20.81 -10.21
N ARG A 73 -9.83 21.66 -9.69
CA ARG A 73 -9.42 22.91 -10.35
C ARG A 73 -8.63 22.62 -11.61
N GLN A 74 -7.63 21.73 -11.53
CA GLN A 74 -6.78 21.35 -12.65
C GLN A 74 -7.61 20.76 -13.80
N ARG A 75 -8.53 19.85 -13.49
CA ARG A 75 -9.46 19.28 -14.50
C ARG A 75 -10.31 20.36 -15.17
N ALA A 76 -10.83 21.33 -14.42
CA ALA A 76 -11.62 22.42 -14.99
C ALA A 76 -10.78 23.36 -15.88
N ALA A 77 -9.49 23.50 -15.59
CA ALA A 77 -8.53 24.30 -16.34
C ALA A 77 -7.87 23.54 -17.51
N GLY A 78 -8.05 22.21 -17.61
CA GLY A 78 -7.32 21.37 -18.56
C GLY A 78 -5.82 21.25 -18.25
N GLU A 79 -5.45 21.39 -16.97
CA GLU A 79 -4.08 21.25 -16.49
C GLU A 79 -3.77 19.79 -16.15
N GLU A 80 -2.48 19.43 -16.23
CA GLU A 80 -1.96 18.13 -15.79
C GLU A 80 -2.33 17.87 -14.31
N PRO A 81 -2.90 16.69 -13.99
CA PRO A 81 -3.18 16.28 -12.61
C PRO A 81 -1.91 16.19 -11.76
N ASP A 82 -1.98 16.67 -10.53
CA ASP A 82 -0.88 16.57 -9.57
C ASP A 82 -1.34 15.89 -8.26
N ALA A 83 -0.41 15.23 -7.58
CA ALA A 83 -0.63 14.59 -6.29
C ALA A 83 0.59 14.76 -5.37
N ASN A 84 0.36 14.81 -4.06
CA ASN A 84 1.42 14.96 -3.05
C ASN A 84 2.09 13.63 -2.66
N ILE A 85 1.83 12.55 -3.40
CA ILE A 85 2.44 11.23 -3.23
C ILE A 85 2.83 10.70 -4.59
N ASP A 86 3.93 9.94 -4.65
CA ASP A 86 4.35 9.24 -5.87
C ASP A 86 3.74 7.83 -5.93
N VAL A 87 3.56 7.20 -4.76
CA VAL A 87 3.20 5.78 -4.66
C VAL A 87 2.09 5.55 -3.62
N LEU A 88 1.08 4.79 -4.01
CA LEU A 88 0.02 4.28 -3.14
C LEU A 88 0.13 2.75 -3.03
N ILE A 89 0.27 2.22 -1.81
CA ILE A 89 0.30 0.77 -1.55
C ILE A 89 -1.00 0.34 -0.87
N THR A 90 -1.63 -0.73 -1.35
CA THR A 90 -2.86 -1.29 -0.75
C THR A 90 -2.96 -2.81 -0.93
N PHE A 91 -4.09 -3.40 -0.54
CA PHE A 91 -4.38 -4.82 -0.75
C PHE A 91 -4.74 -5.10 -2.22
N ASP A 92 -4.61 -6.35 -2.67
CA ASP A 92 -5.12 -6.75 -3.97
C ASP A 92 -6.65 -6.91 -4.00
N SER A 93 -7.17 -7.28 -5.18
CA SER A 93 -8.59 -7.52 -5.44
C SER A 93 -9.25 -8.59 -4.56
N THR A 94 -8.46 -9.44 -3.90
CA THR A 94 -8.96 -10.46 -2.99
C THR A 94 -8.74 -10.12 -1.52
N GLY A 95 -8.17 -8.95 -1.23
CA GLY A 95 -8.02 -8.40 0.12
C GLY A 95 -7.06 -9.18 1.01
N VAL A 96 -6.16 -9.99 0.44
CA VAL A 96 -5.21 -10.88 1.13
C VAL A 96 -5.86 -12.03 1.90
N SER A 97 -6.82 -11.74 2.78
CA SER A 97 -7.58 -12.67 3.60
C SER A 97 -9.06 -12.77 3.19
N SER A 98 -9.44 -12.22 2.04
CA SER A 98 -10.84 -12.10 1.62
C SER A 98 -11.69 -11.23 2.55
N HIS A 99 -11.05 -10.26 3.22
CA HIS A 99 -11.74 -9.31 4.07
C HIS A 99 -12.42 -8.21 3.23
N PRO A 100 -13.75 -7.98 3.38
CA PRO A 100 -14.48 -7.00 2.57
C PRO A 100 -13.90 -5.59 2.59
N ASN A 101 -13.45 -5.13 3.76
CA ASN A 101 -12.83 -3.80 3.88
C ASN A 101 -11.53 -3.67 3.09
N HIS A 102 -10.68 -4.73 3.05
CA HIS A 102 -9.46 -4.72 2.25
C HIS A 102 -9.77 -4.72 0.75
N ILE A 103 -10.77 -5.49 0.32
CA ILE A 103 -11.26 -5.50 -1.06
C ILE A 103 -11.81 -4.12 -1.44
N SER A 104 -12.52 -3.46 -0.52
CA SER A 104 -13.07 -2.13 -0.75
C SER A 104 -11.95 -1.09 -0.93
N LEU A 105 -10.86 -1.19 -0.16
CA LEU A 105 -9.68 -0.33 -0.30
C LEU A 105 -9.02 -0.50 -1.67
N TYR A 106 -8.92 -1.73 -2.20
CA TYR A 106 -8.43 -1.97 -3.56
C TYR A 106 -9.27 -1.24 -4.61
N HIS A 107 -10.59 -1.42 -4.57
CA HIS A 107 -11.48 -0.76 -5.56
C HIS A 107 -11.51 0.76 -5.41
N GLY A 108 -11.46 1.27 -4.17
CA GLY A 108 -11.37 2.70 -3.91
C GLY A 108 -10.07 3.33 -4.43
N ALA A 109 -8.94 2.64 -4.26
CA ALA A 109 -7.65 3.06 -4.80
C ALA A 109 -7.67 3.06 -6.33
N ARG A 110 -8.18 2.01 -6.98
CA ARG A 110 -8.33 1.99 -8.44
C ARG A 110 -9.22 3.13 -8.96
N ALA A 111 -10.34 3.40 -8.30
CA ALA A 111 -11.20 4.52 -8.66
C ALA A 111 -10.51 5.88 -8.49
N PHE A 112 -9.63 6.04 -7.49
CA PHE A 112 -8.80 7.22 -7.32
C PHE A 112 -7.79 7.39 -8.48
N ILE A 113 -7.04 6.33 -8.81
CA ILE A 113 -6.09 6.37 -9.94
C ILE A 113 -6.81 6.65 -11.26
N SER A 114 -7.94 6.00 -11.52
CA SER A 114 -8.75 6.27 -12.73
C SER A 114 -9.26 7.71 -12.79
N ALA A 115 -9.47 8.37 -11.64
CA ALA A 115 -9.84 9.78 -11.63
C ALA A 115 -8.63 10.67 -11.97
N LEU A 116 -7.42 10.29 -11.56
CA LEU A 116 -6.20 11.01 -11.93
C LEU A 116 -5.86 10.86 -13.41
N SER A 117 -6.04 9.68 -14.00
CA SER A 117 -5.75 9.41 -15.42
C SER A 117 -6.99 9.47 -16.33
N ALA A 118 -7.98 10.30 -15.98
CA ALA A 118 -9.22 10.39 -16.74
C ALA A 118 -9.03 11.02 -18.14
N ASP A 119 -8.02 11.88 -18.29
CA ASP A 119 -7.62 12.43 -19.58
C ASP A 119 -6.50 11.55 -20.16
N PRO A 120 -6.69 10.91 -21.34
CA PRO A 120 -5.67 10.08 -21.96
C PRO A 120 -4.36 10.81 -22.29
N GLN A 121 -4.36 12.15 -22.30
CA GLN A 121 -3.17 12.94 -22.51
C GLN A 121 -2.15 12.78 -21.36
N TRP A 122 -2.62 12.55 -20.13
CA TRP A 122 -1.78 12.58 -18.94
C TRP A 122 -1.77 11.21 -18.24
N PRO A 123 -0.60 10.60 -18.01
CA PRO A 123 -0.51 9.42 -17.15
C PRO A 123 -0.92 9.78 -15.72
N SER A 124 -1.24 8.77 -14.91
CA SER A 124 -1.45 9.04 -13.48
C SER A 124 -0.13 9.48 -12.85
N PRO A 125 -0.10 10.56 -12.04
CA PRO A 125 1.08 10.94 -11.27
C PRO A 125 1.33 10.01 -10.07
N VAL A 126 0.44 9.03 -9.82
CA VAL A 126 0.53 8.12 -8.68
C VAL A 126 0.59 6.67 -9.15
N ASP A 127 1.63 5.97 -8.74
CA ASP A 127 1.80 4.54 -8.93
C ASP A 127 0.99 3.75 -7.89
N LEU A 128 0.14 2.82 -8.32
CA LEU A 128 -0.62 1.95 -7.42
C LEU A 128 0.01 0.57 -7.33
N TYR A 129 0.52 0.21 -6.15
CA TYR A 129 1.02 -1.12 -5.85
C TYR A 129 0.07 -1.90 -4.95
N THR A 130 -0.13 -3.18 -5.28
CA THR A 130 -1.01 -4.07 -4.51
C THR A 130 -0.25 -5.25 -3.92
N LEU A 131 -0.59 -5.61 -2.68
CA LEU A 131 -0.04 -6.78 -1.99
C LEU A 131 -0.66 -8.07 -2.54
N THR A 132 0.17 -8.96 -3.07
CA THR A 132 -0.29 -10.20 -3.71
C THR A 132 -0.85 -11.21 -2.70
N SER A 133 -2.04 -11.73 -2.99
CA SER A 133 -2.62 -12.86 -2.29
C SER A 133 -2.00 -14.18 -2.72
N VAL A 134 -1.70 -15.01 -1.73
CA VAL A 134 -1.17 -16.36 -1.93
C VAL A 134 -2.04 -17.40 -1.26
N SER A 135 -1.85 -18.66 -1.67
CA SER A 135 -2.53 -19.80 -1.04
C SER A 135 -2.23 -19.87 0.46
N VAL A 136 -3.15 -20.46 1.23
CA VAL A 136 -3.02 -20.58 2.70
C VAL A 136 -1.71 -21.26 3.10
N THR A 137 -1.28 -22.27 2.35
CA THR A 137 0.01 -22.95 2.60
C THR A 137 1.17 -21.97 2.50
N ARG A 138 1.25 -21.18 1.42
CA ARG A 138 2.30 -20.17 1.24
C ARG A 138 2.21 -19.06 2.28
N LYS A 139 0.99 -18.66 2.63
CA LYS A 139 0.71 -17.64 3.65
C LYS A 139 1.34 -17.97 4.99
N TYR A 140 1.35 -19.24 5.38
CA TYR A 140 1.87 -19.71 6.68
C TYR A 140 3.15 -20.55 6.59
N SER A 141 3.88 -20.44 5.47
CA SER A 141 5.19 -21.10 5.29
C SER A 141 6.36 -20.29 5.87
N ASN A 142 6.09 -19.11 6.46
CA ASN A 142 7.12 -18.19 6.97
C ASN A 142 8.23 -17.96 5.90
N PHE A 143 9.49 -17.83 6.29
CA PHE A 143 10.64 -17.59 5.42
C PHE A 143 10.84 -18.65 4.33
N LEU A 144 10.25 -19.86 4.46
CA LEU A 144 10.35 -20.89 3.42
C LEU A 144 9.68 -20.45 2.11
N ASP A 145 8.71 -19.53 2.18
CA ASP A 145 8.07 -18.99 0.97
C ASP A 145 8.97 -18.02 0.18
N ALA A 146 10.12 -17.62 0.72
CA ALA A 146 11.09 -16.80 0.00
C ALA A 146 11.60 -17.50 -1.26
N ILE A 147 11.87 -18.81 -1.19
CA ILE A 147 12.38 -19.58 -2.33
C ILE A 147 11.39 -19.62 -3.50
N PRO A 148 10.13 -20.08 -3.34
CA PRO A 148 9.16 -20.09 -4.43
C PRO A 148 8.78 -18.68 -4.90
N THR A 149 8.77 -17.67 -4.00
CA THR A 149 8.51 -16.28 -4.39
C THR A 149 9.61 -15.71 -5.26
N LEU A 150 10.88 -15.84 -4.85
CA LEU A 150 12.03 -15.37 -5.62
C LEU A 150 12.15 -16.12 -6.95
N PHE A 151 11.88 -17.42 -6.96
CA PHE A 151 11.85 -18.21 -8.19
C PHE A 151 10.73 -17.73 -9.14
N SER A 152 9.51 -17.53 -8.62
CA SER A 152 8.39 -16.97 -9.38
C SER A 152 8.72 -15.57 -9.91
N TRP A 153 9.32 -14.72 -9.09
CA TRP A 153 9.70 -13.36 -9.49
C TRP A 153 10.82 -13.36 -10.54
N LEU A 154 11.79 -14.28 -10.48
CA LEU A 154 12.83 -14.40 -11.51
C LEU A 154 12.31 -14.95 -12.84
N THR A 155 11.25 -15.77 -12.80
CA THR A 155 10.74 -16.50 -13.99
C THR A 155 9.49 -15.88 -14.62
N THR A 156 8.79 -14.97 -13.92
CA THR A 156 7.61 -14.30 -14.47
C THR A 156 8.04 -13.31 -15.56
N ALA A 157 7.59 -13.53 -16.80
CA ALA A 157 7.72 -12.53 -17.84
C ALA A 157 6.98 -11.25 -17.43
N GLY A 158 7.70 -10.14 -17.26
CA GLY A 158 7.14 -8.86 -16.84
C GLY A 158 7.34 -8.50 -15.37
N SER A 159 8.13 -9.24 -14.57
CA SER A 159 8.85 -8.66 -13.42
C SER A 159 10.17 -8.09 -13.95
N ASN A 160 10.25 -6.79 -14.19
CA ASN A 160 11.51 -6.21 -14.65
C ASN A 160 12.55 -6.24 -13.50
N PRO A 161 13.69 -6.94 -13.63
CA PRO A 161 14.87 -6.66 -12.81
C PRO A 161 15.51 -5.31 -13.23
N PRO A 162 16.28 -4.64 -12.34
CA PRO A 162 16.58 -3.20 -12.41
C PRO A 162 17.50 -2.80 -13.57
N LYS A 163 17.41 -1.54 -14.02
CA LYS A 163 18.51 -0.89 -14.77
C LYS A 163 19.79 -0.94 -13.90
N PRO A 164 20.94 -1.44 -14.40
CA PRO A 164 22.18 -1.49 -13.64
C PRO A 164 22.77 -0.08 -13.41
N PRO A 165 23.51 0.17 -12.32
CA PRO A 165 24.19 1.45 -12.12
C PRO A 165 25.29 1.68 -13.18
N LYS A 166 25.40 2.92 -13.70
CA LYS A 166 26.56 3.34 -14.50
C LYS A 166 27.83 3.20 -13.63
N LYS A 167 28.87 2.55 -14.17
CA LYS A 167 30.23 2.59 -13.60
C LYS A 167 30.65 4.06 -13.43
N PRO A 168 31.44 4.42 -12.39
CA PRO A 168 31.95 5.78 -12.27
C PRO A 168 32.71 6.14 -13.55
N LYS A 169 32.33 7.25 -14.21
CA LYS A 169 33.16 7.89 -15.23
C LYS A 169 34.51 8.15 -14.56
N LYS A 170 35.56 7.45 -15.01
CA LYS A 170 36.92 7.95 -14.78
C LYS A 170 36.97 9.32 -15.44
N GLU A 171 37.36 10.32 -14.66
CA GLU A 171 37.63 11.68 -15.10
C GLU A 171 38.76 11.66 -16.14
N GLU A 172 38.46 11.47 -17.42
CA GLU A 172 39.37 11.85 -18.50
C GLU A 172 38.57 12.37 -19.70
N ASP A 173 38.75 13.67 -19.91
CA ASP A 173 38.76 14.43 -21.15
C ASP A 173 37.51 14.68 -22.00
N ASP A 174 37.49 15.94 -22.46
CA ASP A 174 36.61 16.60 -23.41
C ASP A 174 36.17 15.75 -24.61
N SER A 175 34.86 15.69 -24.87
CA SER A 175 34.25 15.96 -26.18
C SER A 175 32.73 15.77 -26.12
N ASP A 176 32.04 16.61 -26.90
CA ASP A 176 30.63 16.55 -27.28
C ASP A 176 30.18 15.11 -27.57
N ASP A 177 28.99 14.72 -27.08
CA ASP A 177 27.97 13.98 -27.86
C ASP A 177 26.79 13.54 -26.97
N GLU A 178 25.60 13.94 -27.44
CA GLU A 178 24.26 13.38 -27.27
C GLU A 178 23.61 13.34 -25.86
N ASP A 179 22.63 14.24 -25.69
CA ASP A 179 21.56 14.16 -24.70
C ASP A 179 20.80 12.82 -24.85
N GLU A 180 21.26 11.77 -24.19
CA GLU A 180 20.48 10.53 -24.03
C GLU A 180 19.39 10.79 -22.98
N ASP A 181 18.15 10.95 -23.46
CA ASP A 181 16.92 11.09 -22.68
C ASP A 181 16.94 10.24 -21.40
N GLU A 182 17.09 10.90 -20.24
CA GLU A 182 16.78 10.31 -18.94
C GLU A 182 15.30 9.91 -18.96
N ASP A 183 15.02 8.61 -19.16
CA ASP A 183 13.68 8.07 -18.96
C ASP A 183 13.39 8.06 -17.45
N ASP A 184 13.06 9.24 -16.92
CA ASP A 184 12.66 9.54 -15.53
C ASP A 184 11.42 8.74 -15.10
N ASN A 185 10.80 8.00 -16.02
CA ASN A 185 9.52 7.33 -15.87
C ASN A 185 9.65 5.80 -15.67
N TYR A 186 10.70 5.34 -14.97
CA TYR A 186 10.87 3.92 -14.67
C TYR A 186 10.07 3.47 -13.44
N HIS A 187 8.96 2.77 -13.70
CA HIS A 187 8.08 2.21 -12.67
C HIS A 187 8.19 0.67 -12.64
N PRO A 188 8.83 0.07 -11.62
CA PRO A 188 9.05 -1.37 -11.58
C PRO A 188 7.74 -2.13 -11.38
N THR A 189 7.35 -2.93 -12.36
CA THR A 189 6.10 -3.72 -12.35
C THR A 189 5.96 -4.69 -11.16
N ALA A 190 7.06 -5.04 -10.49
CA ALA A 190 7.07 -6.00 -9.40
C ALA A 190 8.18 -5.69 -8.40
N LEU A 191 7.80 -5.54 -7.13
CA LEU A 191 8.71 -5.29 -6.01
C LEU A 191 8.66 -6.45 -5.03
N VAL A 192 9.80 -6.88 -4.52
CA VAL A 192 9.89 -7.90 -3.47
C VAL A 192 10.66 -7.32 -2.29
N PHE A 193 9.99 -7.21 -1.15
CA PHE A 193 10.58 -6.75 0.10
C PHE A 193 10.86 -7.95 1.00
N LEU A 194 12.12 -8.12 1.40
CA LEU A 194 12.54 -9.10 2.41
C LEU A 194 12.99 -8.37 3.67
N SER A 195 12.41 -8.73 4.80
CA SER A 195 12.86 -8.28 6.11
C SER A 195 14.12 -9.02 6.50
N GLU A 196 15.11 -8.29 7.04
CA GLU A 196 16.33 -8.89 7.57
C GLU A 196 16.01 -9.87 8.72
N LEU A 197 16.58 -11.07 8.64
CA LEU A 197 16.36 -12.18 9.58
C LEU A 197 17.33 -12.16 10.78
N GLY A 198 17.65 -10.97 11.29
CA GLY A 198 18.52 -10.76 12.45
C GLY A 198 17.75 -10.39 13.73
N SER A 199 18.42 -10.44 14.89
CA SER A 199 17.85 -10.04 16.19
C SER A 199 17.50 -8.55 16.28
N GLU A 200 18.15 -7.72 15.45
CA GLU A 200 17.83 -6.30 15.24
C GLU A 200 17.18 -6.06 13.87
N GLY A 201 16.80 -7.13 13.17
CA GLY A 201 16.25 -7.08 11.82
C GLY A 201 14.74 -6.81 11.77
N GLY A 202 14.23 -6.57 10.56
CA GLY A 202 12.84 -6.16 10.32
C GLY A 202 11.79 -7.11 10.94
N TRP A 203 12.06 -8.41 11.00
CA TRP A 203 11.14 -9.38 11.62
C TRP A 203 10.98 -9.15 13.14
N ALA A 204 12.09 -8.96 13.86
CA ALA A 204 12.07 -8.72 15.31
C ALA A 204 11.39 -7.38 15.64
N THR A 205 11.65 -6.35 14.83
CA THR A 205 11.01 -5.05 14.92
C THR A 205 9.50 -5.15 14.69
N ALA A 206 9.06 -5.83 13.63
CA ALA A 206 7.65 -6.03 13.34
C ALA A 206 6.94 -6.86 14.43
N TRP A 207 7.58 -7.90 14.93
CA TRP A 207 7.07 -8.69 16.06
C TRP A 207 6.90 -7.83 17.31
N SER A 208 7.92 -7.02 17.65
CA SER A 208 7.87 -6.10 18.79
C SER A 208 6.77 -5.05 18.62
N ALA A 209 6.62 -4.47 17.43
CA ALA A 209 5.57 -3.51 17.13
C ALA A 209 4.17 -4.10 17.41
N MET A 210 3.89 -5.29 16.88
CA MET A 210 2.61 -5.97 17.10
C MET A 210 2.39 -6.37 18.56
N THR A 211 3.37 -6.99 19.20
CA THR A 211 3.20 -7.59 20.54
C THR A 211 3.28 -6.59 21.70
N THR A 212 3.92 -5.45 21.50
CA THR A 212 4.18 -4.49 22.59
C THR A 212 3.60 -3.10 22.35
N ALA A 213 3.42 -2.68 21.11
CA ALA A 213 2.77 -1.41 20.79
C ALA A 213 1.31 -1.57 20.35
N HIS A 214 0.95 -2.72 19.76
CA HIS A 214 -0.40 -3.03 19.29
C HIS A 214 -1.15 -4.09 20.14
N LYS A 215 -1.02 -3.96 21.47
CA LYS A 215 -1.40 -4.99 22.45
C LYS A 215 -2.89 -5.34 22.44
N SER A 216 -3.77 -4.37 22.28
CA SER A 216 -5.24 -4.61 22.27
C SER A 216 -5.67 -5.49 21.10
N GLN A 217 -4.86 -5.56 20.04
CA GLN A 217 -5.05 -6.50 18.94
C GLN A 217 -4.31 -7.82 19.14
N MET A 218 -3.64 -8.11 20.25
CA MET A 218 -2.97 -9.41 20.41
C MET A 218 -3.80 -10.37 21.25
N VAL A 219 -4.51 -11.26 20.56
CA VAL A 219 -5.18 -12.43 21.15
C VAL A 219 -4.41 -13.71 20.81
N TRP A 220 -4.64 -14.80 21.56
CA TRP A 220 -3.78 -15.99 21.56
C TRP A 220 -3.48 -16.54 20.15
N PHE A 221 -4.45 -16.59 19.25
CA PHE A 221 -4.26 -17.14 17.90
C PHE A 221 -3.43 -16.20 17.00
N ARG A 222 -3.42 -14.89 17.26
CA ARG A 222 -2.65 -13.91 16.47
C ARG A 222 -1.16 -14.13 16.64
N TYR A 223 -0.70 -14.60 17.80
CA TYR A 223 0.69 -15.02 18.00
C TYR A 223 1.10 -16.13 17.03
N GLY A 224 0.21 -17.10 16.78
CA GLY A 224 0.44 -18.13 15.77
C GLY A 224 0.53 -17.56 14.36
N TRP A 225 -0.36 -16.62 14.02
CA TRP A 225 -0.35 -15.98 12.70
C TRP A 225 0.91 -15.16 12.46
N ILE A 226 1.32 -14.29 13.38
CA ILE A 226 2.55 -13.49 13.18
C ILE A 226 3.82 -14.35 13.27
N ALA A 227 3.77 -15.53 13.89
CA ALA A 227 4.91 -16.46 13.91
C ALA A 227 5.07 -17.23 12.60
N LEU A 228 3.97 -17.55 11.92
CA LEU A 228 3.98 -18.39 10.72
C LEU A 228 3.78 -17.58 9.43
N SER A 229 3.25 -16.37 9.51
CA SER A 229 2.91 -15.55 8.35
C SER A 229 4.16 -15.18 7.57
N ARG A 230 4.15 -15.47 6.25
CA ARG A 230 5.19 -14.97 5.35
C ARG A 230 5.24 -13.45 5.29
N TYR A 231 4.13 -12.74 5.52
CA TYR A 231 4.07 -11.28 5.41
C TYR A 231 4.90 -10.55 6.48
N MET A 232 5.30 -11.26 7.54
CA MET A 232 6.25 -10.75 8.54
C MET A 232 7.71 -10.76 8.07
N VAL A 233 7.99 -11.46 6.95
CA VAL A 233 9.34 -11.65 6.41
C VAL A 233 9.44 -11.20 4.95
N LEU A 234 8.38 -11.39 4.17
CA LEU A 234 8.40 -11.31 2.72
C LEU A 234 7.06 -10.78 2.19
N ASN A 235 7.12 -9.63 1.53
CA ASN A 235 5.99 -9.00 0.84
C ASN A 235 6.35 -8.82 -0.63
N ASP A 236 5.48 -9.26 -1.53
CA ASP A 236 5.60 -8.96 -2.95
C ASP A 236 4.46 -8.04 -3.38
N LEU A 237 4.83 -6.96 -4.06
CA LEU A 237 3.93 -5.94 -4.57
C LEU A 237 3.92 -5.97 -6.08
N ARG A 238 2.75 -5.73 -6.68
CA ARG A 238 2.57 -5.61 -8.13
C ARG A 238 2.05 -4.24 -8.49
N LEU A 239 2.60 -3.64 -9.54
CA LEU A 239 2.07 -2.41 -10.11
C LEU A 239 0.73 -2.72 -10.79
N GLU A 240 -0.29 -1.96 -10.42
CA GLU A 240 -1.66 -2.13 -10.88
C GLU A 240 -1.89 -1.35 -12.19
N LYS A 241 -2.41 -2.03 -13.20
CA LYS A 241 -2.85 -1.36 -14.44
C LYS A 241 -4.29 -0.88 -14.28
N VAL A 242 -4.45 0.43 -14.24
CA VAL A 242 -5.77 1.09 -14.15
C VAL A 242 -6.04 1.83 -15.45
N GLU A 243 -6.95 1.30 -16.25
CA GLU A 243 -7.38 1.95 -17.49
C GLU A 243 -8.37 3.09 -17.18
N GLY A 244 -8.19 4.24 -17.82
CA GLY A 244 -9.12 5.37 -17.69
C GLY A 244 -10.49 5.04 -18.30
N GLY A 245 -11.50 4.83 -17.44
CA GLY A 245 -12.87 5.25 -17.75
C GLY A 245 -13.90 4.24 -18.29
N ALA A 246 -13.75 2.91 -18.22
CA ALA A 246 -14.82 2.02 -18.74
C ALA A 246 -15.19 0.76 -17.95
N GLU A 247 -14.32 0.14 -17.15
CA GLU A 247 -14.62 -1.20 -16.62
C GLU A 247 -15.40 -1.22 -15.29
N ASP A 248 -15.35 -0.17 -14.47
CA ASP A 248 -15.88 -0.21 -13.11
C ASP A 248 -17.39 0.08 -12.97
N ALA A 249 -18.11 0.28 -14.07
CA ALA A 249 -19.57 0.53 -14.06
C ALA A 249 -20.43 -0.74 -13.85
N LYS A 250 -19.81 -1.91 -13.68
CA LYS A 250 -20.51 -3.21 -13.57
C LYS A 250 -20.25 -4.00 -12.28
N ALA A 251 -19.57 -3.44 -11.30
CA ALA A 251 -19.36 -4.07 -9.99
C ALA A 251 -19.88 -3.18 -8.86
#